data_AF-A0A6C0AQP3-F1
#
_entry.id   AF-A0A6C0AQP3-F1
#
_cell.length_a   1.000
_cell.length_b   1.000
_cell.length_c   1.000
_cell.angle_alpha   90.00
_cell.angle_beta   90.00
_cell.angle_gamma   90.00
#
_symmetry.space_group_name_H-M   'P 1'
#
loop_
_entity.id
_entity.type
_entity.pdbx_description
1 polymer ?
#
loop_
_entity_poly.entity_id
_entity_poly.type
_entity_poly.pdbx_seq_one_letter_code
_entity_poly.pdbx_strand_id
1 'polypeptide(L)'
;MVKFINKKSSRREKTKGRNTRKIRYSTSSTLYQFQKEITVVFFEILLMVKLYHWKTTSYATHKATDELYTKLNENIDNFIEVLLGKSGSRIDLISHKNIRLVDLSSSESLKREVDAFKGYLVGLNDSKAMKLMSNTDLYNIRDTILGDLNQFLYLLSFK
;
A
#
# COMPACT_ATOMS: atom_id res chain seq x y z
N MET A 1 -79.40 -3.14 -28.21
CA MET A 1 -78.60 -2.26 -27.34
C MET A 1 -77.46 -3.09 -26.75
N VAL A 2 -76.26 -2.97 -27.33
CA VAL A 2 -75.09 -3.81 -27.03
C VAL A 2 -74.36 -3.25 -25.81
N LYS A 3 -74.16 -4.05 -24.75
CA LYS A 3 -73.29 -3.70 -23.62
C LYS A 3 -71.97 -4.46 -23.75
N PHE A 4 -70.92 -3.72 -24.15
CA PHE A 4 -69.53 -4.16 -24.08
C PHE A 4 -69.07 -4.24 -22.62
N ILE A 5 -68.61 -5.42 -22.18
CA ILE A 5 -67.90 -5.58 -20.89
C ILE A 5 -66.40 -5.68 -21.19
N ASN A 6 -65.69 -4.63 -20.80
CA ASN A 6 -64.26 -4.45 -20.99
C ASN A 6 -63.47 -5.27 -19.95
N LYS A 7 -62.75 -6.30 -20.40
CA LYS A 7 -61.91 -7.17 -19.55
C LYS A 7 -60.60 -6.46 -19.22
N LYS A 8 -60.50 -5.83 -18.03
CA LYS A 8 -59.24 -5.27 -17.53
C LYS A 8 -58.23 -6.40 -17.29
N SER A 9 -57.25 -6.48 -18.17
CA SER A 9 -56.03 -7.28 -18.02
C SER A 9 -55.14 -6.67 -16.92
N SER A 10 -55.01 -7.34 -15.78
CA SER A 10 -54.01 -6.98 -14.77
C SER A 10 -52.67 -7.61 -15.14
N ARG A 11 -51.82 -6.86 -15.85
CA ARG A 11 -50.39 -7.21 -15.98
C ARG A 11 -49.71 -6.97 -14.64
N ARG A 12 -49.40 -8.04 -13.90
CA ARG A 12 -48.45 -8.00 -12.78
C ARG A 12 -47.05 -7.72 -13.36
N GLU A 13 -46.55 -6.51 -13.18
CA GLU A 13 -45.13 -6.21 -13.36
C GLU A 13 -44.31 -7.01 -12.34
N LYS A 14 -43.51 -7.96 -12.84
CA LYS A 14 -42.47 -8.61 -12.04
C LYS A 14 -41.31 -7.63 -11.91
N THR A 15 -41.25 -6.88 -10.82
CA THR A 15 -40.05 -6.15 -10.41
C THR A 15 -38.91 -7.13 -10.20
N LYS A 16 -38.00 -7.23 -11.18
CA LYS A 16 -36.72 -7.94 -11.04
C LYS A 16 -35.88 -7.17 -10.02
N GLY A 17 -35.94 -7.59 -8.76
CA GLY A 17 -34.98 -7.15 -7.74
C GLY A 17 -33.57 -7.46 -8.24
N ARG A 18 -32.79 -6.41 -8.55
CA ARG A 18 -31.35 -6.52 -8.77
C ARG A 18 -30.74 -6.95 -7.44
N ASN A 19 -30.57 -8.26 -7.25
CA ASN A 19 -29.71 -8.79 -6.22
C ASN A 19 -28.27 -8.39 -6.57
N THR A 20 -27.82 -7.24 -6.05
CA THR A 20 -26.40 -6.92 -5.99
C THR A 20 -25.77 -7.89 -4.99
N ARG A 21 -25.29 -9.03 -5.48
CA ARG A 21 -24.44 -9.92 -4.68
C ARG A 21 -23.22 -9.12 -4.26
N LYS A 22 -23.17 -8.66 -3.00
CA LYS A 22 -21.94 -8.12 -2.40
C LYS A 22 -20.90 -9.25 -2.48
N ILE A 23 -19.89 -9.07 -3.33
CA ILE A 23 -18.76 -9.99 -3.44
C ILE A 23 -18.06 -9.97 -2.07
N ARG A 24 -18.23 -11.04 -1.29
CA ARG A 24 -17.47 -11.26 -0.05
C ARG A 24 -16.10 -11.82 -0.47
N TYR A 25 -15.09 -10.96 -0.50
CA TYR A 25 -13.70 -11.40 -0.59
C TYR A 25 -13.36 -12.25 0.65
N SER A 26 -12.57 -13.31 0.47
CA SER A 26 -12.12 -14.13 1.59
C SER A 26 -11.02 -13.40 2.37
N THR A 27 -10.87 -13.72 3.65
CA THR A 27 -9.75 -13.24 4.49
C THR A 27 -8.41 -13.53 3.82
N SER A 28 -8.25 -14.75 3.27
CA SER A 28 -7.06 -15.18 2.53
C SER A 28 -6.81 -14.31 1.28
N SER A 29 -7.85 -14.00 0.49
CA SER A 29 -7.67 -13.14 -0.69
C SER A 29 -7.30 -11.71 -0.31
N THR A 30 -7.85 -11.19 0.80
CA THR A 30 -7.55 -9.84 1.28
C THR A 30 -6.09 -9.71 1.74
N LEU A 31 -5.60 -10.69 2.52
CA LEU A 31 -4.20 -10.74 2.96
C LEU A 31 -3.24 -10.89 1.78
N TYR A 32 -3.57 -11.75 0.82
CA TYR A 32 -2.75 -11.95 -0.36
C TYR A 32 -2.64 -10.69 -1.24
N GLN A 33 -3.75 -9.97 -1.44
CA GLN A 33 -3.71 -8.71 -2.18
C GLN A 33 -2.91 -7.64 -1.44
N PHE A 34 -3.02 -7.58 -0.10
CA PHE A 34 -2.23 -6.67 0.72
C PHE A 34 -0.73 -6.98 0.64
N GLN A 35 -0.33 -8.25 0.78
CA GLN A 35 1.06 -8.69 0.66
C GLN A 35 1.69 -8.23 -0.65
N LYS A 36 0.97 -8.40 -1.77
CA LYS A 36 1.45 -7.95 -3.08
C LYS A 36 1.67 -6.44 -3.13
N GLU A 37 0.65 -5.70 -2.71
CA GLU A 37 0.63 -4.25 -2.78
C GLU A 37 1.74 -3.64 -1.92
N ILE A 38 1.84 -4.02 -0.65
CA ILE A 38 2.87 -3.50 0.25
C ILE A 38 4.29 -3.88 -0.19
N THR A 39 4.48 -5.09 -0.73
CA THR A 39 5.79 -5.52 -1.26
C THR A 39 6.24 -4.62 -2.41
N VAL A 40 5.32 -4.29 -3.34
CA VAL A 40 5.63 -3.40 -4.46
C VAL A 40 5.97 -2.00 -3.94
N VAL A 41 5.17 -1.44 -3.03
CA VAL A 41 5.45 -0.11 -2.44
C VAL A 41 6.82 -0.08 -1.76
N PHE A 42 7.18 -1.14 -1.03
CA PHE A 42 8.48 -1.27 -0.38
C PHE A 42 9.64 -1.35 -1.36
N PHE A 43 9.51 -2.09 -2.45
CA PHE A 43 10.54 -2.08 -3.50
C PHE A 43 10.65 -0.71 -4.18
N GLU A 44 9.53 -0.04 -4.47
CA GLU A 44 9.54 1.28 -5.10
C GLU A 44 10.29 2.32 -4.27
N ILE A 45 10.06 2.36 -2.95
CA ILE A 45 10.75 3.33 -2.08
C ILE A 45 12.25 3.02 -1.97
N LEU A 46 12.65 1.75 -1.86
CA LEU A 46 14.07 1.36 -1.80
C LEU A 46 14.81 1.77 -3.07
N LEU A 47 14.22 1.47 -4.23
CA LEU A 47 14.79 1.84 -5.52
C LEU A 47 14.86 3.36 -5.70
N MET A 48 13.80 4.09 -5.34
CA MET A 48 13.76 5.55 -5.42
C MET A 48 14.85 6.19 -4.55
N VAL A 49 15.00 5.76 -3.29
CA VAL A 49 16.04 6.29 -2.39
C VAL A 49 17.43 6.01 -2.98
N LYS A 50 17.68 4.80 -3.48
CA LYS A 50 19.01 4.43 -4.00
C LYS A 50 19.36 5.16 -5.29
N LEU A 51 18.40 5.33 -6.20
CA LEU A 51 18.59 6.14 -7.40
C LEU A 51 18.92 7.58 -7.05
N TYR A 52 18.18 8.20 -6.12
CA TYR A 52 18.45 9.57 -5.73
C TYR A 52 19.82 9.72 -5.04
N HIS A 53 20.18 8.75 -4.19
CA HIS A 53 21.50 8.67 -3.55
C HIS A 53 22.67 8.68 -4.56
N TRP A 54 22.55 7.95 -5.67
CA TRP A 54 23.57 7.95 -6.72
C TRP A 54 23.62 9.25 -7.53
N LYS A 55 22.49 9.95 -7.66
CA LYS A 55 22.38 11.16 -8.48
C LYS A 55 22.75 12.45 -7.75
N THR A 56 22.56 12.50 -6.44
CA THR A 56 22.83 13.73 -5.68
C THR A 56 24.30 14.10 -5.70
N THR A 57 24.60 15.38 -5.89
CA THR A 57 25.96 15.94 -5.78
C THR A 57 26.25 16.49 -4.39
N SER A 58 25.23 16.62 -3.52
CA SER A 58 25.40 17.01 -2.12
C SER A 58 25.88 15.82 -1.30
N TYR A 59 27.03 15.96 -0.63
CA TYR A 59 27.60 14.93 0.24
C TYR A 59 26.69 14.63 1.44
N ALA A 60 26.12 15.67 2.08
CA ALA A 60 25.20 15.49 3.21
C ALA A 60 23.97 14.69 2.78
N THR A 61 23.39 15.03 1.63
CA THR A 61 22.25 14.30 1.06
C THR A 61 22.63 12.86 0.68
N HIS A 62 23.80 12.67 0.07
CA HIS A 62 24.32 11.35 -0.29
C HIS A 62 24.43 10.46 0.95
N LYS A 63 25.00 10.98 2.05
CA LYS A 63 25.16 10.24 3.29
C LYS A 63 23.81 9.94 3.97
N ALA A 64 22.92 10.94 4.04
CA ALA A 64 21.60 10.76 4.65
C ALA A 64 20.74 9.74 3.89
N THR A 65 20.78 9.76 2.56
CA THR A 65 20.04 8.80 1.73
C THR A 65 20.61 7.39 1.80
N ASP A 66 21.94 7.23 1.94
CA ASP A 66 22.58 5.92 2.14
C ASP A 66 22.22 5.29 3.49
N GLU A 67 22.21 6.10 4.54
CA GLU A 67 21.79 5.67 5.88
C GLU A 67 20.30 5.29 5.89
N LEU A 68 19.45 6.13 5.29
CA LEU A 68 18.03 5.80 5.15
C LEU A 68 17.82 4.50 4.38
N TYR A 69 18.53 4.29 3.26
CA TYR A 69 18.43 3.07 2.47
C TYR A 69 18.76 1.83 3.30
N THR A 70 19.84 1.88 4.08
CA THR A 70 20.25 0.76 4.96
C THR A 70 19.16 0.41 5.96
N LYS A 71 18.66 1.42 6.69
CA LYS A 71 17.59 1.25 7.70
C LYS A 71 16.28 0.76 7.08
N LEU A 72 15.88 1.34 5.95
CA LEU A 72 14.69 0.92 5.23
C LEU A 72 14.81 -0.53 4.78
N ASN A 73 15.94 -0.92 4.19
CA ASN A 73 16.15 -2.27 3.68
C ASN A 73 16.01 -3.32 4.80
N GLU A 74 16.64 -3.06 5.96
CA GLU A 74 16.54 -3.94 7.13
C GLU A 74 15.11 -4.02 7.69
N ASN A 75 14.47 -2.87 7.93
CA ASN A 75 13.13 -2.84 8.52
C ASN A 75 12.04 -3.37 7.56
N ILE A 76 12.18 -3.14 6.26
CA ILE A 76 11.26 -3.67 5.24
C ILE A 76 11.35 -5.18 5.16
N ASP A 77 12.56 -5.74 5.15
CA ASP A 77 12.78 -7.19 5.12
C ASP A 77 12.11 -7.84 6.34
N ASN A 78 12.41 -7.31 7.54
CA ASN A 78 11.78 -7.74 8.79
C ASN A 78 10.24 -7.64 8.73
N PHE A 79 9.69 -6.54 8.21
CA PHE A 79 8.24 -6.38 8.06
C PHE A 79 7.64 -7.48 7.17
N ILE A 80 8.26 -7.74 6.01
CA ILE A 80 7.78 -8.74 5.06
C ILE A 80 7.89 -10.14 5.65
N GLU A 81 9.00 -10.49 6.30
CA GLU A 81 9.18 -11.80 6.92
C GLU A 81 8.14 -12.06 8.02
N VAL A 82 7.88 -11.07 8.89
CA VAL A 82 6.85 -11.17 9.93
C VAL A 82 5.46 -11.28 9.29
N LEU A 83 5.15 -10.50 8.26
CA LEU A 83 3.87 -10.56 7.55
C LEU A 83 3.62 -11.95 6.96
N LEU A 84 4.64 -12.55 6.33
CA LEU A 84 4.54 -13.88 5.73
C LEU A 84 4.51 -15.00 6.77
N GLY A 85 5.25 -14.85 7.86
CA GLY A 85 5.22 -15.78 8.99
C GLY A 85 3.81 -15.87 9.59
N LYS A 86 3.12 -14.72 9.70
CA LYS A 86 1.74 -14.66 10.21
C LYS A 86 0.70 -15.17 9.23
N SER A 87 0.86 -14.88 7.95
CA SER A 87 -0.13 -15.28 6.93
C SER A 87 -0.03 -16.76 6.55
N GLY A 88 1.12 -17.40 6.80
CA GLY A 88 1.41 -18.76 6.36
C GLY A 88 1.48 -18.89 4.83
N SER A 89 1.62 -17.78 4.11
CA SER A 89 1.64 -17.73 2.64
C SER A 89 3.01 -17.33 2.10
N ARG A 90 3.21 -17.52 0.80
CA ARG A 90 4.36 -16.98 0.07
C ARG A 90 3.90 -15.81 -0.80
N ILE A 91 4.76 -14.82 -0.96
CA ILE A 91 4.54 -13.76 -1.93
C ILE A 91 4.59 -14.38 -3.32
N ASP A 92 3.58 -14.08 -4.12
CA ASP A 92 3.54 -14.46 -5.53
C ASP A 92 3.27 -13.19 -6.35
N LEU A 93 4.32 -12.70 -7.01
CA LEU A 93 4.25 -11.56 -7.93
C LEU A 93 4.29 -11.98 -9.39
N ILE A 94 4.03 -13.25 -9.73
CA ILE A 94 4.10 -13.76 -11.12
C ILE A 94 3.25 -12.93 -12.10
N SER A 95 2.11 -12.41 -11.63
CA SER A 95 1.25 -11.52 -12.41
C SER A 95 1.64 -10.04 -12.39
N HIS A 96 2.53 -9.62 -11.48
CA HIS A 96 3.06 -8.26 -11.38
C HIS A 96 4.41 -8.18 -12.08
N LYS A 97 4.38 -7.86 -13.38
CA LYS A 97 5.58 -7.84 -14.23
C LYS A 97 6.37 -6.54 -14.19
N ASN A 98 5.89 -5.52 -13.48
CA ASN A 98 6.54 -4.23 -13.40
C ASN A 98 6.42 -3.64 -11.99
N ILE A 99 7.44 -2.86 -11.67
CA ILE A 99 7.52 -1.99 -10.51
C ILE A 99 7.80 -0.60 -11.09
N ARG A 100 7.15 0.44 -10.55
CA ARG A 100 7.38 1.80 -11.05
C ARG A 100 8.76 2.28 -10.60
N LEU A 101 9.56 2.74 -11.55
CA LEU A 101 10.83 3.40 -11.25
C LEU A 101 10.58 4.90 -11.06
N VAL A 102 10.73 5.38 -9.83
CA VAL A 102 10.55 6.80 -9.50
C VAL A 102 11.93 7.47 -9.50
N ASP A 103 12.27 8.14 -10.60
CA ASP A 103 13.52 8.89 -10.74
C ASP A 103 13.32 10.38 -10.43
N LEU A 104 13.95 10.85 -9.36
CA LEU A 104 13.77 12.21 -8.83
C LEU A 104 14.97 13.10 -9.16
N SER A 105 14.70 14.40 -9.33
CA SER A 105 15.72 15.39 -9.70
C SER A 105 15.95 16.49 -8.66
N SER A 106 15.09 16.60 -7.62
CA SER A 106 15.19 17.66 -6.61
C SER A 106 14.97 17.14 -5.19
N SER A 107 15.57 17.83 -4.20
CA SER A 107 15.39 17.47 -2.78
C SER A 107 13.93 17.62 -2.34
N GLU A 108 13.24 18.62 -2.87
CA GLU A 108 11.81 18.86 -2.60
C GLU A 108 10.96 17.70 -3.13
N SER A 109 11.28 17.17 -4.32
CA SER A 109 10.58 15.97 -4.83
C SER A 109 10.81 14.74 -3.95
N LEU A 110 12.04 14.54 -3.46
CA LEU A 110 12.35 13.46 -2.53
C LEU A 110 11.56 13.59 -1.22
N LYS A 111 11.53 14.79 -0.63
CA LYS A 111 10.77 15.06 0.60
C LYS A 111 9.29 14.76 0.41
N ARG A 112 8.69 15.18 -0.71
CA ARG A 112 7.29 14.90 -1.02
C ARG A 112 6.98 13.40 -1.14
N GLU A 113 7.81 12.64 -1.85
CA GLU A 113 7.61 11.18 -1.99
C GLU A 113 7.79 10.46 -0.65
N VAL A 114 8.76 10.89 0.18
CA VAL A 114 8.93 10.38 1.54
C VAL A 114 7.72 10.67 2.42
N ASP A 115 7.17 11.89 2.37
CA ASP A 115 5.94 12.22 3.10
C ASP A 115 4.72 11.45 2.59
N ALA A 116 4.62 11.20 1.28
CA ALA A 116 3.57 10.35 0.71
C ALA A 116 3.69 8.90 1.21
N PHE A 117 4.91 8.35 1.27
CA PHE A 117 5.16 7.02 1.83
C PHE A 117 4.83 6.96 3.33
N LYS A 118 5.16 7.99 4.11
CA LYS A 118 4.72 8.10 5.52
C LYS A 118 3.19 8.07 5.62
N GLY A 119 2.49 8.83 4.77
CA GLY A 119 1.03 8.84 4.71
C GLY A 119 0.45 7.46 4.41
N TYR A 120 1.05 6.73 3.48
CA TYR A 120 0.70 5.33 3.19
C TYR A 120 0.86 4.43 4.43
N LEU A 121 2.00 4.49 5.11
CA LEU A 121 2.26 3.69 6.32
C LEU A 121 1.24 3.99 7.43
N VAL A 122 0.94 5.27 7.69
CA VAL A 122 -0.09 5.66 8.67
C VAL A 122 -1.46 5.12 8.27
N GLY A 123 -1.78 5.16 6.97
CA GLY A 123 -3.01 4.60 6.41
C GLY A 123 -3.18 3.09 6.62
N LEU A 124 -2.10 2.35 6.94
CA LEU A 124 -2.19 0.93 7.27
C LEU A 124 -3.06 0.66 8.51
N ASN A 125 -3.25 1.65 9.40
CA ASN A 125 -4.21 1.56 10.51
C ASN A 125 -5.63 1.26 10.04
N ASP A 126 -5.99 1.68 8.83
CA ASP A 126 -7.30 1.47 8.23
C ASP A 126 -7.37 0.29 7.28
N SER A 127 -6.23 -0.35 7.00
CA SER A 127 -6.16 -1.53 6.17
C SER A 127 -6.97 -2.67 6.79
N LYS A 128 -7.89 -3.22 6.00
CA LYS A 128 -8.64 -4.42 6.39
C LYS A 128 -7.70 -5.57 6.73
N ALA A 129 -6.64 -5.77 5.93
CA ALA A 129 -5.65 -6.81 6.14
C ALA A 129 -4.98 -6.69 7.51
N MET A 130 -4.59 -5.47 7.90
CA MET A 130 -3.97 -5.19 9.20
C MET A 130 -4.92 -5.38 10.39
N LYS A 131 -6.24 -5.39 10.16
CA LYS A 131 -7.27 -5.66 11.18
C LYS A 131 -7.68 -7.14 11.28
N LEU A 132 -7.24 -8.01 10.36
CA LEU A 132 -7.65 -9.43 10.33
C LEU A 132 -6.91 -10.30 11.35
N MET A 133 -5.82 -9.82 11.94
CA MET A 133 -5.00 -10.54 12.91
C MET A 133 -4.36 -9.55 13.90
N SER A 134 -3.83 -10.07 15.01
CA SER A 134 -3.02 -9.26 15.93
C SER A 134 -1.67 -8.92 15.28
N ASN A 135 -1.45 -7.62 15.08
CA ASN A 135 -0.34 -7.07 14.29
C ASN A 135 0.48 -6.04 15.07
N THR A 136 0.54 -6.15 16.40
CA THR A 136 1.29 -5.20 17.24
C THR A 136 2.78 -5.15 16.89
N ASP A 137 3.35 -6.28 16.48
CA ASP A 137 4.70 -6.41 15.94
C ASP A 137 4.87 -5.73 14.57
N LEU A 138 3.95 -5.94 13.62
CA LEU A 138 3.97 -5.23 12.34
C LEU A 138 3.81 -3.71 12.52
N TYR A 139 2.96 -3.28 13.46
CA TYR A 139 2.81 -1.88 13.81
C TYR A 139 4.09 -1.31 14.44
N ASN A 140 4.76 -2.07 15.30
CA ASN A 140 6.05 -1.67 15.86
C ASN A 140 7.10 -1.45 14.77
N ILE A 141 7.25 -2.39 13.84
CA ILE A 141 8.21 -2.26 12.71
C ILE A 141 7.83 -1.07 11.82
N ARG A 142 6.54 -0.90 11.50
CA ARG A 142 6.05 0.28 10.76
C ARG A 142 6.42 1.57 11.47
N ASP A 143 6.26 1.64 12.79
CA ASP A 143 6.54 2.84 13.58
C ASP A 143 8.04 3.14 13.65
N THR A 144 8.89 2.11 13.67
CA THR A 144 10.34 2.25 13.47
C THR A 144 10.66 2.86 12.12
N ILE A 145 10.06 2.35 11.03
CA ILE A 145 10.22 2.93 9.67
C ILE A 145 9.77 4.39 9.64
N LEU A 146 8.64 4.73 10.26
CA LEU A 146 8.17 6.12 10.37
C LEU A 146 9.17 7.00 11.14
N GLY A 147 9.78 6.46 12.20
CA GLY A 147 10.86 7.11 12.95
C GLY A 147 12.06 7.43 12.06
N ASP A 148 12.54 6.44 11.30
CA ASP A 148 13.67 6.60 10.38
C ASP A 148 13.39 7.65 9.28
N LEU A 149 12.18 7.65 8.72
CA LEU A 149 11.77 8.63 7.71
C LEU A 149 11.72 10.06 8.29
N ASN A 150 11.25 10.23 9.53
CA ASN A 150 11.25 11.54 10.19
C ASN A 150 12.67 12.00 10.50
N GLN A 151 13.54 11.11 10.99
CA GLN A 151 14.95 11.41 11.21
C GLN A 151 15.62 11.85 9.89
N PHE A 152 15.38 11.11 8.81
CA PHE A 152 15.91 11.44 7.49
C PHE A 152 15.47 12.83 7.01
N LEU A 153 14.19 13.16 7.13
CA LEU A 153 13.68 14.49 6.74
C LEU A 153 14.34 15.62 7.55
N TYR A 154 14.62 15.37 8.84
CA TYR A 154 15.39 16.30 9.67
C TYR A 154 16.84 16.43 9.18
N LEU A 155 17.53 15.32 8.86
CA LEU A 155 18.89 15.36 8.30
C LEU A 155 18.96 16.12 6.98
N LEU A 156 17.92 16.01 6.12
CA LEU A 156 17.80 16.79 4.88
C LEU A 156 17.51 18.30 5.08
N SER A 157 17.33 18.75 6.33
CA SER A 157 17.19 20.17 6.65
C SER A 157 18.55 20.85 6.88
N PHE A 158 19.61 20.06 7.08
CA PHE A 158 20.96 20.58 7.27
C PHE A 158 21.52 21.12 5.94
N LYS A 159 22.17 22.29 6.04
CA LYS A 159 22.81 22.98 4.90
C LYS A 159 24.23 22.49 4.70
#